data_AF-A0A9P6DNZ5-F1
#
_entry.id   AF-A0A9P6DNZ5-F1
#
_cell.length_a   1.000
_cell.length_b   1.000
_cell.length_c   1.000
_cell.angle_alpha   90.00
_cell.angle_beta   90.00
_cell.angle_gamma   90.00
#
_symmetry.space_group_name_H-M   'P 1'
#
loop_
_entity.id
_entity.type
_entity.pdbx_description
1 polymer ?
#
loop_
_entity_poly.entity_id
_entity_poly.type
_entity_poly.pdbx_seq_one_letter_code
_entity_poly.pdbx_strand_id
1 'polypeptide(L)'
;MAEEKLGEDSIDYLLDQFKEQHTFQIRPIPWQSKTKGLHAIEHILSMSQSVDSLRVHLRELTDELAGLVTDTRMVALEDELQLKITEIRASVWCLESNIAKKTEVLHLSDQKSHKELEWLKTNKWINLQLNIRVVRDQLLMKLRACKFELAGLEHADTSCQLDHKTKEHVEKAMKGHVSGIQATLKCYEDIRKQMMKLRGKGNVARDAYIPPEISSSVYKLDVDDDIWQVPHHEDMANFPGGKVPAWLADKEVCGGIQHAQELVNCHEELRCCKAELSNLRSWFSMQCVATQCTVDLCNELHRLHDLVDTWKHHTTGLAGSDGQLDGGSIPDRPPPLRRAWVCQQGRVQAEKDLSPGEGEEGDLGASSDDDDENGELEEQPELEDLTFLTSLDLVLGHED
;
A
#
# COMPACT_ATOMS: atom_id res chain seq x y z
N MET A 1 -11.56 -23.31 19.56
CA MET A 1 -11.47 -22.17 20.52
C MET A 1 -11.58 -20.81 19.82
N ALA A 2 -10.95 -20.60 18.65
CA ALA A 2 -11.17 -19.39 17.84
C ALA A 2 -12.41 -19.49 16.93
N GLU A 3 -12.70 -20.66 16.37
CA GLU A 3 -13.93 -20.92 15.59
C GLU A 3 -15.23 -20.76 16.39
N GLU A 4 -15.17 -20.90 17.72
CA GLU A 4 -16.32 -20.77 18.63
C GLU A 4 -16.63 -19.29 18.98
N LYS A 5 -15.74 -18.36 18.60
CA LYS A 5 -15.88 -16.92 18.83
C LYS A 5 -16.25 -16.14 17.57
N LEU A 6 -16.25 -16.79 16.42
CA LEU A 6 -16.89 -16.25 15.22
C LEU A 6 -18.40 -16.27 15.49
N GLY A 7 -19.05 -15.12 15.39
CA GLY A 7 -20.50 -15.00 15.57
C GLY A 7 -21.28 -15.72 14.46
N GLU A 8 -22.42 -15.18 14.06
CA GLU A 8 -23.20 -15.76 12.94
C GLU A 8 -22.55 -15.53 11.56
N ASP A 9 -21.59 -14.61 11.46
CA ASP A 9 -20.94 -14.22 10.21
C ASP A 9 -19.90 -15.23 9.71
N SER A 10 -19.88 -15.45 8.39
CA SER A 10 -18.88 -16.29 7.72
C SER A 10 -17.49 -15.65 7.75
N ILE A 11 -16.44 -16.47 7.90
CA ILE A 11 -15.03 -16.04 7.84
C ILE A 11 -14.74 -15.28 6.55
N ASP A 12 -15.23 -15.75 5.40
CA ASP A 12 -14.99 -15.11 4.10
C ASP A 12 -15.57 -13.69 4.05
N TYR A 13 -16.77 -13.51 4.59
CA TYR A 13 -17.42 -12.20 4.69
C TYR A 13 -16.61 -11.24 5.57
N LEU A 14 -16.13 -11.71 6.73
CA LEU A 14 -15.31 -10.90 7.64
C LEU A 14 -13.97 -10.52 7.01
N LEU A 15 -13.35 -11.42 6.24
CA LEU A 15 -12.11 -11.13 5.51
C LEU A 15 -12.35 -10.12 4.37
N ASP A 16 -13.49 -10.18 3.69
CA ASP A 16 -13.84 -9.18 2.68
C ASP A 16 -14.13 -7.81 3.32
N GLN A 17 -14.83 -7.78 4.45
CA GLN A 17 -14.99 -6.56 5.25
C GLN A 17 -13.65 -6.00 5.73
N PHE A 18 -12.70 -6.87 6.10
CA PHE A 18 -11.34 -6.45 6.43
C PHE A 18 -10.59 -5.89 5.21
N LYS A 19 -10.73 -6.50 4.02
CA LYS A 19 -10.12 -5.95 2.79
C LYS A 19 -10.69 -4.58 2.45
N GLU A 20 -12.00 -4.39 2.60
CA GLU A 20 -12.66 -3.09 2.41
C GLU A 20 -12.12 -2.06 3.40
N GLN A 21 -12.04 -2.43 4.68
CA GLN A 21 -11.44 -1.59 5.72
C GLN A 21 -10.00 -1.21 5.38
N HIS A 22 -9.17 -2.20 5.05
CA HIS A 22 -7.76 -2.00 4.72
C HIS A 22 -7.64 -1.08 3.50
N THR A 23 -8.35 -1.38 2.42
CA THR A 23 -8.38 -0.56 1.19
C THR A 23 -8.77 0.87 1.50
N PHE A 24 -9.78 1.08 2.35
CA PHE A 24 -10.18 2.42 2.78
C PHE A 24 -9.08 3.14 3.58
N GLN A 25 -8.45 2.44 4.52
CA GLN A 25 -7.43 3.01 5.41
C GLN A 25 -6.10 3.29 4.72
N ILE A 26 -5.73 2.53 3.69
CA ILE A 26 -4.49 2.74 2.93
C ILE A 26 -4.63 3.72 1.78
N ARG A 27 -5.84 4.27 1.53
CA ARG A 27 -6.04 5.24 0.45
C ARG A 27 -5.05 6.39 0.62
N PRO A 28 -4.33 6.77 -0.46
CA PRO A 28 -3.41 7.89 -0.41
C PRO A 28 -4.12 9.13 0.13
N ILE A 29 -3.43 9.86 0.99
CA ILE A 29 -3.95 11.12 1.50
C ILE A 29 -4.05 12.08 0.31
N PRO A 30 -5.21 12.71 0.07
CA PRO A 30 -5.32 13.66 -1.02
C PRO A 30 -4.34 14.80 -0.83
N TRP A 31 -3.74 15.26 -1.93
CA TRP A 31 -2.83 16.41 -1.93
C TRP A 31 -3.57 17.68 -2.31
N GLN A 32 -3.05 18.82 -1.86
CA GLN A 32 -3.56 20.12 -2.30
C GLN A 32 -3.12 20.35 -3.75
N SER A 33 -3.98 20.96 -4.55
CA SER A 33 -3.62 21.33 -5.92
C SER A 33 -4.27 22.65 -6.28
N LYS A 34 -3.57 23.44 -7.10
CA LYS A 34 -4.11 24.70 -7.64
C LYS A 34 -5.35 24.45 -8.53
N THR A 35 -5.48 23.24 -9.07
CA THR A 35 -6.51 22.85 -10.03
C THR A 35 -7.53 21.87 -9.43
N LYS A 36 -7.54 21.64 -8.12
CA LYS A 36 -8.40 20.62 -7.48
C LYS A 36 -9.89 20.86 -7.70
N GLY A 37 -10.33 22.12 -7.66
CA GLY A 37 -11.71 22.50 -7.97
C GLY A 37 -12.05 22.39 -9.44
N LEU A 38 -11.10 22.65 -10.33
CA LEU A 38 -11.28 22.42 -11.76
C LEU A 38 -11.56 20.93 -12.03
N HIS A 39 -10.73 20.03 -11.52
CA HIS A 39 -10.92 18.58 -11.70
C HIS A 39 -12.23 18.09 -11.08
N ALA A 40 -12.60 18.57 -9.89
CA ALA A 40 -13.86 18.20 -9.25
C ALA A 40 -15.08 18.59 -10.11
N ILE A 41 -15.05 19.77 -10.73
CA ILE A 41 -16.11 20.25 -11.60
C ILE A 41 -16.10 19.52 -12.95
N GLU A 42 -14.93 19.25 -13.51
CA GLU A 42 -14.79 18.46 -14.74
C GLU A 42 -15.33 17.05 -14.58
N HIS A 43 -15.08 16.42 -13.44
CA HIS A 43 -15.64 15.12 -13.11
C HIS A 43 -17.18 15.18 -13.03
N ILE A 44 -17.76 16.21 -12.41
CA ILE A 44 -19.23 16.40 -12.36
C ILE A 44 -19.80 16.61 -13.77
N LEU A 45 -19.14 17.40 -14.62
CA LEU A 45 -19.54 17.64 -15.99
C LEU A 45 -19.47 16.36 -16.83
N SER A 46 -18.39 15.60 -16.71
CA SER A 46 -18.22 14.31 -17.39
C SER A 46 -19.31 13.33 -16.99
N MET A 47 -19.59 13.18 -15.69
CA MET A 47 -20.70 12.35 -15.21
C MET A 47 -22.06 12.81 -15.76
N SER A 48 -22.27 14.13 -15.85
CA SER A 48 -23.51 14.69 -16.41
C SER A 48 -23.67 14.35 -17.89
N GLN A 49 -22.59 14.41 -18.67
CA GLN A 49 -22.56 13.98 -20.07
C GLN A 49 -22.86 12.48 -20.21
N SER A 50 -22.29 11.64 -19.33
CA SER A 50 -22.62 10.21 -19.31
C SER A 50 -24.10 9.96 -19.01
N VAL A 51 -24.70 10.69 -18.07
CA VAL A 51 -26.14 10.62 -17.79
C VAL A 51 -26.96 10.99 -19.02
N ASP A 52 -26.60 12.07 -19.72
CA ASP A 52 -27.31 12.50 -20.92
C ASP A 52 -27.20 11.47 -22.05
N SER A 53 -26.03 10.86 -22.25
CA SER A 53 -25.82 9.76 -23.21
C SER A 53 -26.67 8.53 -22.86
N LEU A 54 -26.62 8.07 -21.61
CA LEU A 54 -27.42 6.93 -21.15
C LEU A 54 -28.93 7.17 -21.27
N ARG A 55 -29.40 8.42 -21.07
CA ARG A 55 -30.81 8.79 -21.29
C ARG A 55 -31.21 8.78 -22.75
N VAL A 56 -30.30 9.09 -23.68
CA VAL A 56 -30.55 8.92 -25.13
C VAL A 56 -30.71 7.43 -25.44
N HIS A 57 -29.76 6.61 -25.01
CA HIS A 57 -29.81 5.16 -25.23
C HIS A 57 -31.04 4.50 -24.58
N LEU A 58 -31.42 4.94 -23.38
CA LEU A 58 -32.66 4.49 -22.71
C LEU A 58 -33.90 4.79 -23.56
N ARG A 59 -33.96 5.94 -24.24
CA ARG A 59 -35.08 6.28 -25.14
C ARG A 59 -35.11 5.37 -26.36
N GLU A 60 -33.96 5.15 -27.00
CA GLU A 60 -33.84 4.27 -28.17
C GLU A 60 -34.33 2.85 -27.84
N LEU A 61 -33.85 2.24 -26.75
CA LEU A 61 -34.28 0.91 -26.33
C LEU A 61 -35.77 0.86 -25.93
N THR A 62 -36.29 1.94 -25.33
CA THR A 62 -37.72 2.02 -24.98
C THR A 62 -38.59 2.11 -26.24
N ASP A 63 -38.14 2.83 -27.27
CA ASP A 63 -38.84 2.93 -28.56
C ASP A 63 -38.78 1.60 -29.33
N GLU A 64 -37.64 0.89 -29.31
CA GLU A 64 -37.50 -0.47 -29.84
C GLU A 64 -38.46 -1.45 -29.17
N LEU A 65 -38.52 -1.41 -27.84
CA LEU A 65 -39.45 -2.23 -27.05
C LEU A 65 -40.91 -1.93 -27.43
N ALA A 66 -41.27 -0.65 -27.58
CA ALA A 66 -42.62 -0.25 -27.99
C ALA A 66 -43.00 -0.73 -29.39
N GLY A 67 -42.03 -0.82 -30.31
CA GLY A 67 -42.23 -1.42 -31.64
C GLY A 67 -42.51 -2.92 -31.57
N LEU A 68 -41.86 -3.63 -30.65
CA LEU A 68 -41.95 -5.08 -30.48
C LEU A 68 -43.28 -5.57 -29.88
N VAL A 69 -43.92 -4.77 -29.01
CA VAL A 69 -45.21 -5.10 -28.37
C VAL A 69 -46.32 -5.39 -29.38
N THR A 70 -46.14 -5.03 -30.66
CA THR A 70 -47.08 -5.32 -31.74
C THR A 70 -46.99 -6.75 -32.30
N ASP A 71 -45.93 -7.51 -32.01
CA ASP A 71 -45.70 -8.86 -32.55
C ASP A 71 -45.57 -9.91 -31.44
N THR A 72 -46.65 -10.69 -31.21
CA THR A 72 -46.82 -11.61 -30.07
C THR A 72 -45.84 -12.79 -30.03
N ARG A 73 -44.90 -12.89 -30.98
CA ARG A 73 -43.96 -14.02 -31.13
C ARG A 73 -42.56 -13.78 -30.56
N MET A 74 -42.26 -12.61 -29.99
CA MET A 74 -40.89 -12.19 -29.63
C MET A 74 -40.63 -11.98 -28.13
N VAL A 75 -41.28 -12.77 -27.26
CA VAL A 75 -41.18 -12.65 -25.78
C VAL A 75 -39.74 -12.68 -25.25
N ALA A 76 -38.86 -13.55 -25.79
CA ALA A 76 -37.48 -13.65 -25.31
C ALA A 76 -36.63 -12.40 -25.62
N LEU A 77 -36.90 -11.71 -26.73
CA LEU A 77 -36.22 -10.45 -27.06
C LEU A 77 -36.77 -9.30 -26.21
N GLU A 78 -38.07 -9.33 -25.92
CA GLU A 78 -38.71 -8.37 -25.01
C GLU A 78 -38.08 -8.43 -23.61
N ASP A 79 -37.89 -9.63 -23.06
CA ASP A 79 -37.26 -9.84 -21.75
C ASP A 79 -35.79 -9.32 -21.74
N GLU A 80 -35.02 -9.57 -22.80
CA GLU A 80 -33.63 -9.07 -22.92
C GLU A 80 -33.57 -7.54 -22.98
N LEU A 81 -34.43 -6.90 -23.78
CA LEU A 81 -34.53 -5.44 -23.86
C LEU A 81 -34.98 -4.84 -22.53
N GLN A 82 -35.94 -5.45 -21.85
CA GLN A 82 -36.38 -5.02 -20.52
C GLN A 82 -35.24 -5.09 -19.51
N LEU A 83 -34.43 -6.15 -19.53
CA LEU A 83 -33.25 -6.27 -18.66
C LEU A 83 -32.26 -5.13 -18.91
N LYS A 84 -31.88 -4.85 -20.17
CA LYS A 84 -30.98 -3.74 -20.52
C LYS A 84 -31.55 -2.38 -20.09
N ILE A 85 -32.84 -2.15 -20.28
CA ILE A 85 -33.54 -0.93 -19.82
C ILE A 85 -33.43 -0.80 -18.30
N THR A 86 -33.60 -1.88 -17.54
CA THR A 86 -33.46 -1.84 -16.07
C THR A 86 -32.03 -1.55 -15.62
N GLU A 87 -31.03 -2.13 -16.27
CA GLU A 87 -29.61 -1.89 -15.99
C GLU A 87 -29.19 -0.44 -16.27
N ILE A 88 -29.63 0.12 -17.42
CA ILE A 88 -29.36 1.52 -17.77
C ILE A 88 -30.07 2.47 -16.80
N ARG A 89 -31.32 2.19 -16.40
CA ARG A 89 -32.02 2.98 -15.39
C ARG A 89 -31.30 2.98 -14.04
N ALA A 90 -30.81 1.82 -13.60
CA ALA A 90 -30.02 1.70 -12.38
C ALA A 90 -28.72 2.52 -12.49
N SER A 91 -28.02 2.44 -13.62
CA SER A 91 -26.81 3.22 -13.89
C SER A 91 -27.05 4.74 -13.88
N VAL A 92 -28.12 5.21 -14.55
CA VAL A 92 -28.53 6.62 -14.55
C VAL A 92 -28.82 7.09 -13.13
N TRP A 93 -29.60 6.32 -12.35
CA TRP A 93 -29.91 6.66 -10.97
C TRP A 93 -28.66 6.75 -10.09
N CYS A 94 -27.73 5.81 -10.23
CA CYS A 94 -26.45 5.83 -9.52
C CYS A 94 -25.63 7.08 -9.83
N LEU A 95 -25.49 7.43 -11.11
CA LEU A 95 -24.74 8.62 -11.53
C LEU A 95 -25.41 9.90 -11.05
N GLU A 96 -26.74 10.03 -11.18
CA GLU A 96 -27.49 11.18 -10.69
C GLU A 96 -27.35 11.36 -9.16
N SER A 97 -27.44 10.26 -8.41
CA SER A 97 -27.21 10.27 -6.96
C SER A 97 -25.79 10.74 -6.62
N ASN A 98 -24.79 10.27 -7.35
CA ASN A 98 -23.40 10.69 -7.16
C ASN A 98 -23.17 12.16 -7.56
N ILE A 99 -23.78 12.64 -8.63
CA ILE A 99 -23.75 14.06 -9.03
C ILE A 99 -24.36 14.91 -7.92
N ALA A 100 -25.55 14.54 -7.42
CA ALA A 100 -26.24 15.26 -6.35
C ALA A 100 -25.38 15.35 -5.07
N LYS A 101 -24.75 14.23 -4.67
CA LYS A 101 -23.84 14.21 -3.52
C LYS A 101 -22.63 15.12 -3.74
N LYS A 102 -21.99 15.04 -4.91
CA LYS A 102 -20.80 15.85 -5.22
C LYS A 102 -21.13 17.34 -5.30
N THR A 103 -22.27 17.72 -5.87
CA THR A 103 -22.71 19.12 -5.90
C THR A 103 -23.12 19.62 -4.51
N GLU A 104 -23.77 18.80 -3.69
CA GLU A 104 -24.10 19.13 -2.29
C GLU A 104 -22.83 19.36 -1.46
N VAL A 105 -21.83 18.49 -1.56
CA VAL A 105 -20.53 18.66 -0.89
C VAL A 105 -19.86 19.97 -1.29
N LEU A 106 -20.01 20.41 -2.53
CA LEU A 106 -19.47 21.67 -3.00
C LEU A 106 -20.37 22.89 -2.69
N HIS A 107 -21.52 22.68 -2.05
CA HIS A 107 -22.57 23.67 -1.82
C HIS A 107 -23.08 24.31 -3.13
N LEU A 108 -23.20 23.50 -4.18
CA LEU A 108 -23.63 23.89 -5.54
C LEU A 108 -25.01 23.32 -5.89
N SER A 109 -25.81 22.88 -4.91
CA SER A 109 -27.11 22.21 -5.14
C SER A 109 -28.10 23.03 -5.98
N ASP A 110 -27.97 24.36 -5.94
CA ASP A 110 -28.80 25.30 -6.72
C ASP A 110 -28.28 25.54 -8.15
N GLN A 111 -27.02 25.19 -8.43
CA GLN A 111 -26.37 25.38 -9.73
C GLN A 111 -26.49 24.12 -10.56
N LYS A 112 -27.46 24.13 -11.47
CA LYS A 112 -27.84 22.95 -12.27
C LYS A 112 -27.47 23.08 -13.74
N SER A 113 -27.15 24.29 -14.21
CA SER A 113 -26.83 24.50 -15.62
C SER A 113 -25.38 24.11 -15.92
N HIS A 114 -25.16 23.39 -17.02
CA HIS A 114 -23.82 23.08 -17.54
C HIS A 114 -22.96 24.35 -17.68
N LYS A 115 -23.56 25.47 -18.10
CA LYS A 115 -22.84 26.75 -18.24
C LYS A 115 -22.42 27.36 -16.90
N GLU A 116 -23.22 27.18 -15.87
CA GLU A 116 -22.90 27.64 -14.52
C GLU A 116 -21.74 26.82 -13.96
N LEU A 117 -21.83 25.49 -14.06
CA LEU A 117 -20.75 24.56 -13.69
C LEU A 117 -19.45 24.87 -14.45
N GLU A 118 -19.54 25.14 -15.75
CA GLU A 118 -18.36 25.46 -16.57
C GLU A 118 -17.66 26.76 -16.14
N TRP A 119 -18.43 27.78 -15.75
CA TRP A 119 -17.89 29.01 -15.14
C TRP A 119 -17.17 28.73 -13.81
N LEU A 120 -17.64 27.75 -13.03
CA LEU A 120 -17.06 27.42 -11.73
C LEU A 120 -15.66 26.83 -11.84
N LYS A 121 -15.25 26.29 -13.00
CA LYS A 121 -13.89 25.74 -13.21
C LYS A 121 -12.79 26.75 -12.84
N THR A 122 -13.04 28.02 -13.10
CA THR A 122 -12.10 29.13 -12.84
C THR A 122 -12.34 29.79 -11.48
N ASN A 123 -13.30 29.29 -10.70
CA ASN A 123 -13.69 29.92 -9.45
C ASN A 123 -12.65 29.66 -8.34
N LYS A 124 -11.92 30.71 -7.98
CA LYS A 124 -10.92 30.68 -6.90
C LYS A 124 -11.52 30.27 -5.55
N TRP A 125 -12.78 30.60 -5.28
CA TRP A 125 -13.45 30.22 -4.02
C TRP A 125 -13.59 28.71 -3.89
N ILE A 126 -14.03 28.02 -4.94
CA ILE A 126 -14.21 26.56 -4.93
C ILE A 126 -12.87 25.85 -4.77
N ASN A 127 -11.83 26.32 -5.48
CA ASN A 127 -10.47 25.82 -5.30
C ASN A 127 -9.98 25.96 -3.85
N LEU A 128 -10.19 27.12 -3.22
CA LEU A 128 -9.81 27.32 -1.81
C LEU A 128 -10.63 26.45 -0.84
N GLN A 129 -11.93 26.26 -1.08
CA GLN A 129 -12.79 25.37 -0.28
C GLN A 129 -12.33 23.91 -0.35
N LEU A 130 -11.96 23.43 -1.53
CA LEU A 130 -11.45 22.07 -1.67
C LEU A 130 -10.06 21.91 -1.07
N ASN A 131 -9.18 22.89 -1.27
CA ASN A 131 -7.84 22.84 -0.71
C ASN A 131 -7.84 22.94 0.82
N ILE A 132 -8.68 23.78 1.43
CA ILE A 132 -8.74 23.87 2.89
C ILE A 132 -9.24 22.56 3.53
N ARG A 133 -10.15 21.85 2.86
CA ARG A 133 -10.59 20.51 3.28
C ARG A 133 -9.45 19.51 3.25
N VAL A 134 -8.70 19.46 2.15
CA VAL A 134 -7.53 18.59 2.03
C VAL A 134 -6.51 18.87 3.12
N VAL A 135 -6.18 20.15 3.35
CA VAL A 135 -5.20 20.54 4.35
C VAL A 135 -5.70 20.24 5.77
N ARG A 136 -6.99 20.39 6.03
CA ARG A 136 -7.62 19.90 7.28
C ARG A 136 -7.41 18.40 7.43
N ASP A 137 -7.77 17.60 6.44
CA ASP A 137 -7.69 16.14 6.52
C ASP A 137 -6.23 15.67 6.72
N GLN A 138 -5.28 16.29 6.01
CA GLN A 138 -3.84 16.09 6.23
C GLN A 138 -3.42 16.43 7.66
N LEU A 139 -3.90 17.56 8.21
CA LEU A 139 -3.59 17.97 9.58
C LEU A 139 -4.11 16.95 10.59
N LEU A 140 -5.37 16.53 10.44
CA LEU A 140 -5.99 15.52 11.31
C LEU A 140 -5.24 14.18 11.25
N MET A 141 -4.84 13.74 10.06
CA MET A 141 -4.05 12.51 9.91
C MET A 141 -2.68 12.60 10.57
N LYS A 142 -1.95 13.71 10.38
CA LYS A 142 -0.66 13.93 11.04
C LYS A 142 -0.80 13.98 12.57
N LEU A 143 -1.88 14.57 13.08
CA LEU A 143 -2.16 14.57 14.52
C LEU A 143 -2.46 13.18 15.06
N ARG A 144 -3.27 12.39 14.34
CA ARG A 144 -3.55 10.99 14.70
C ARG A 144 -2.28 10.15 14.72
N ALA A 145 -1.43 10.27 13.70
CA ALA A 145 -0.14 9.57 13.62
C ALA A 145 0.76 9.95 14.81
N CYS A 146 0.91 11.24 15.09
CA CYS A 146 1.69 11.73 16.22
C CYS A 146 1.16 11.20 17.57
N LYS A 147 -0.17 11.19 17.77
CA LYS A 147 -0.79 10.65 18.99
C LYS A 147 -0.59 9.15 19.13
N PHE A 148 -0.68 8.40 18.03
CA PHE A 148 -0.45 6.96 18.02
C PHE A 148 1.01 6.61 18.37
N GLU A 149 1.98 7.31 17.76
CA GLU A 149 3.40 7.13 18.07
C GLU A 149 3.73 7.49 19.53
N LEU A 150 3.15 8.59 20.04
CA LEU A 150 3.31 8.98 21.44
C LEU A 150 2.77 7.91 22.40
N ALA A 151 1.57 7.37 22.14
CA ALA A 151 1.02 6.29 22.95
C ALA A 151 1.89 5.02 22.90
N GLY A 152 2.47 4.72 21.73
CA GLY A 152 3.44 3.64 21.56
C GLY A 152 4.72 3.85 22.39
N LEU A 153 5.25 5.07 22.39
CA LEU A 153 6.43 5.43 23.20
C LEU A 153 6.13 5.36 24.70
N GLU A 154 5.00 5.91 25.15
CA GLU A 154 4.57 5.84 26.56
C GLU A 154 4.48 4.38 27.05
N HIS A 155 3.96 3.49 26.21
CA HIS A 155 3.88 2.07 26.53
C HIS A 155 5.26 1.40 26.61
N ALA A 156 6.17 1.70 25.67
CA ALA A 156 7.52 1.14 25.65
C ALA A 156 8.41 1.65 26.81
N ASP A 157 8.24 2.92 27.20
CA ASP A 157 8.95 3.54 28.34
C ASP A 157 8.49 2.90 29.67
N THR A 158 7.16 2.71 29.82
CA THR A 158 6.58 2.01 30.98
C THR A 158 7.06 0.56 31.08
N SER A 159 7.35 -0.10 29.95
CA SER A 159 7.87 -1.47 29.89
C SER A 159 9.38 -1.57 30.18
N CYS A 160 10.08 -0.44 30.42
CA CYS A 160 11.54 -0.37 30.58
C CYS A 160 12.32 -0.98 29.39
N GLN A 161 11.74 -0.98 28.18
CA GLN A 161 12.33 -1.59 26.98
C GLN A 161 13.05 -0.59 26.06
N LEU A 162 13.11 0.68 26.41
CA LEU A 162 13.73 1.71 25.56
C LEU A 162 15.21 1.93 25.90
N ASP A 163 16.09 1.49 24.99
CA ASP A 163 17.49 1.92 24.97
C ASP A 163 17.58 3.42 24.59
N HIS A 164 18.66 4.07 25.05
CA HIS A 164 18.95 5.49 24.81
C HIS A 164 18.93 5.84 23.31
N LYS A 165 19.46 4.95 22.46
CA LYS A 165 19.44 5.12 21.01
C LYS A 165 18.03 5.15 20.43
N THR A 166 17.14 4.27 20.91
CA THR A 166 15.74 4.24 20.47
C THR A 166 15.03 5.53 20.84
N LYS A 167 15.31 6.06 22.05
CA LYS A 167 14.78 7.36 22.48
C LYS A 167 15.21 8.51 21.57
N GLU A 168 16.49 8.58 21.22
CA GLU A 168 17.00 9.60 20.28
C GLU A 168 16.34 9.51 18.89
N HIS A 169 16.13 8.29 18.38
CA HIS A 169 15.44 8.07 17.11
C HIS A 169 13.99 8.56 17.15
N VAL A 170 13.26 8.27 18.23
CA VAL A 170 11.87 8.74 18.37
C VAL A 170 11.82 10.26 18.57
N GLU A 171 12.72 10.85 19.36
CA GLU A 171 12.78 12.31 19.50
C GLU A 171 13.05 13.00 18.16
N LYS A 172 13.92 12.41 17.31
CA LYS A 172 14.17 12.92 15.96
C LYS A 172 12.94 12.79 15.05
N ALA A 173 12.26 11.65 15.08
CA ALA A 173 11.01 11.45 14.33
C ALA A 173 9.94 12.44 14.79
N MET A 174 9.75 12.60 16.10
CA MET A 174 8.79 13.51 16.69
C MET A 174 9.05 14.97 16.30
N LYS A 175 10.31 15.41 16.23
CA LYS A 175 10.65 16.74 15.70
C LYS A 175 10.18 16.93 14.25
N GLY A 176 10.31 15.90 13.42
CA GLY A 176 9.80 15.88 12.05
C GLY A 176 8.26 15.95 11.98
N HIS A 177 7.57 15.22 12.85
CA HIS A 177 6.11 15.31 12.93
C HIS A 177 5.64 16.69 13.39
N VAL A 178 6.27 17.27 14.42
CA VAL A 178 5.94 18.60 14.94
C VAL A 178 6.14 19.67 13.87
N SER A 179 7.26 19.66 13.14
CA SER A 179 7.49 20.62 12.06
C SER A 179 6.50 20.41 10.90
N GLY A 180 6.20 19.16 10.56
CA GLY A 180 5.21 18.81 9.54
C GLY A 180 3.78 19.24 9.88
N ILE A 181 3.38 19.13 11.15
CA ILE A 181 2.07 19.60 11.66
C ILE A 181 2.02 21.13 11.62
N GLN A 182 3.08 21.81 12.09
CA GLN A 182 3.17 23.27 12.05
C GLN A 182 3.12 23.82 10.62
N ALA A 183 3.80 23.19 9.67
CA ALA A 183 3.75 23.57 8.27
C ALA A 183 2.34 23.43 7.67
N THR A 184 1.66 22.31 7.94
CA THR A 184 0.28 22.09 7.48
C THR A 184 -0.70 23.07 8.16
N LEU A 185 -0.52 23.36 9.45
CA LEU A 185 -1.32 24.37 10.16
C LEU A 185 -1.15 25.76 9.54
N LYS A 186 0.09 26.17 9.25
CA LYS A 186 0.37 27.44 8.57
C LYS A 186 -0.35 27.51 7.21
N CYS A 187 -0.27 26.43 6.43
CA CYS A 187 -0.97 26.33 5.15
C CYS A 187 -2.50 26.48 5.31
N TYR A 188 -3.09 25.82 6.32
CA TYR A 188 -4.51 25.94 6.65
C TYR A 188 -4.91 27.39 6.96
N GLU A 189 -4.14 28.06 7.82
CA GLU A 189 -4.38 29.46 8.17
C GLU A 189 -4.24 30.40 6.97
N ASP A 190 -3.27 30.15 6.10
CA ASP A 190 -3.03 30.97 4.91
C ASP A 190 -4.17 30.84 3.90
N ILE A 191 -4.68 29.63 3.66
CA ILE A 191 -5.87 29.40 2.83
C ILE A 191 -7.08 30.08 3.46
N ARG A 192 -7.29 29.93 4.78
CA ARG A 192 -8.38 30.59 5.50
C ARG A 192 -8.32 32.12 5.39
N LYS A 193 -7.12 32.72 5.51
CA LYS A 193 -6.90 34.16 5.30
C LYS A 193 -7.26 34.58 3.88
N GLN A 194 -6.92 33.78 2.87
CA GLN A 194 -7.32 34.04 1.48
C GLN A 194 -8.84 33.99 1.28
N MET A 195 -9.52 33.02 1.89
CA MET A 195 -10.98 32.93 1.87
C MET A 195 -11.63 34.15 2.53
N MET A 196 -11.16 34.56 3.70
CA MET A 196 -11.66 35.78 4.37
C MET A 196 -11.47 37.03 3.51
N LYS A 197 -10.33 37.16 2.82
CA LYS A 197 -10.09 38.26 1.86
C LYS A 197 -11.08 38.24 0.69
N LEU A 198 -11.38 37.08 0.11
CA LEU A 198 -12.37 36.96 -0.98
C LEU A 198 -13.78 37.32 -0.53
N ARG A 199 -14.19 36.90 0.67
CA ARG A 199 -15.48 37.26 1.26
C ARG A 199 -15.56 38.78 1.53
N GLY A 200 -14.50 39.37 2.08
CA GLY A 200 -14.43 40.81 2.35
C GLY A 200 -14.53 41.68 1.09
N LYS A 201 -14.09 41.17 -0.07
CA LYS A 201 -14.22 41.85 -1.37
C LYS A 201 -15.64 41.85 -1.94
N GLY A 202 -16.58 41.11 -1.32
CA GLY A 202 -17.98 41.04 -1.77
C GLY A 202 -18.24 40.13 -2.97
N ASN A 203 -17.24 39.36 -3.41
CA ASN A 203 -17.35 38.44 -4.56
C ASN A 203 -18.02 37.10 -4.20
N VAL A 204 -18.36 36.90 -2.92
CA VAL A 204 -18.91 35.67 -2.37
C VAL A 204 -20.02 36.05 -1.40
N ALA A 205 -21.05 35.21 -1.29
CA ALA A 205 -22.14 35.41 -0.36
C ALA A 205 -21.64 35.57 1.09
N ARG A 206 -22.30 36.44 1.87
CA ARG A 206 -21.82 36.81 3.23
C ARG A 206 -21.91 35.65 4.22
N ASP A 207 -22.84 34.75 3.97
CA ASP A 207 -23.15 33.51 4.69
C ASP A 207 -22.29 32.32 4.23
N ALA A 208 -21.41 32.50 3.24
CA ALA A 208 -20.55 31.41 2.79
C ALA A 208 -19.63 30.92 3.92
N TYR A 209 -19.65 29.60 4.12
CA TYR A 209 -18.91 28.92 5.17
C TYR A 209 -17.40 29.15 5.05
N ILE A 210 -16.77 29.52 6.16
CA ILE A 210 -15.31 29.58 6.30
C ILE A 210 -14.95 28.72 7.51
N PRO A 211 -14.00 27.78 7.36
CA PRO A 211 -13.59 26.93 8.46
C PRO A 211 -13.16 27.72 9.72
N PRO A 212 -13.41 27.16 10.92
CA PRO A 212 -13.00 27.75 12.18
C PRO A 212 -11.49 28.01 12.27
N GLU A 213 -11.12 28.93 13.15
CA GLU A 213 -9.72 29.14 13.51
C GLU A 213 -9.28 28.01 14.45
N ILE A 214 -8.13 27.41 14.14
CA ILE A 214 -7.56 26.39 15.00
C ILE A 214 -6.74 27.13 16.07
N SER A 215 -7.03 26.88 17.33
CA SER A 215 -6.28 27.49 18.43
C SER A 215 -4.80 27.10 18.37
N SER A 216 -3.92 27.92 18.97
CA SER A 216 -2.47 27.69 18.99
C SER A 216 -2.05 26.38 19.70
N SER A 217 -2.97 25.70 20.40
CA SER A 217 -2.74 24.42 21.04
C SER A 217 -3.30 23.24 20.24
N VAL A 218 -2.85 23.08 18.99
CA VAL A 218 -3.26 21.97 18.09
C VAL A 218 -3.06 20.59 18.74
N TYR A 219 -2.05 20.44 19.60
CA TYR A 219 -1.77 19.19 20.30
C TYR A 219 -2.74 18.87 21.45
N LYS A 220 -3.59 19.83 21.85
CA LYS A 220 -4.62 19.65 22.87
C LYS A 220 -6.01 19.49 22.27
N LEU A 221 -6.11 19.38 20.94
CA LEU A 221 -7.39 19.21 20.28
C LEU A 221 -8.06 17.92 20.76
N ASP A 222 -9.26 18.06 21.29
CA ASP A 222 -10.11 16.93 21.67
C ASP A 222 -11.06 16.56 20.52
N VAL A 223 -11.62 15.36 20.53
CA VAL A 223 -12.49 14.82 19.47
C VAL A 223 -13.73 15.70 19.24
N ASP A 224 -14.14 16.47 20.25
CA ASP A 224 -15.30 17.37 20.18
C ASP A 224 -14.99 18.73 19.53
N ASP A 225 -13.72 19.09 19.32
CA ASP A 225 -13.36 20.37 18.72
C ASP A 225 -13.85 20.48 17.27
N ASP A 226 -14.27 21.68 16.85
CA ASP A 226 -14.90 21.95 15.55
C ASP A 226 -14.07 21.49 14.33
N ILE A 227 -12.75 21.33 14.48
CA ILE A 227 -11.87 20.81 13.43
C ILE A 227 -12.17 19.35 13.07
N TRP A 228 -12.67 18.56 14.03
CA TRP A 228 -13.08 17.17 13.86
C TRP A 228 -14.52 17.04 13.40
N GLN A 229 -15.33 18.09 13.59
CA GLN A 229 -16.71 18.14 13.11
C GLN A 229 -16.70 18.40 11.60
N VAL A 230 -16.66 17.32 10.84
CA VAL A 230 -16.85 17.37 9.40
C VAL A 230 -18.32 17.73 9.14
N PRO A 231 -18.62 18.70 8.26
CA PRO A 231 -20.01 18.93 7.82
C PRO A 231 -20.62 17.60 7.37
N HIS A 232 -21.81 17.26 7.89
CA HIS A 232 -22.39 15.90 7.81
C HIS A 232 -22.55 15.36 6.37
N HIS A 233 -22.51 16.23 5.37
CA HIS A 233 -22.56 15.89 3.96
C HIS A 233 -21.24 15.32 3.39
N GLU A 234 -20.08 15.57 4.03
CA GLU A 234 -18.78 15.10 3.54
C GLU A 234 -18.49 13.65 3.98
N ASP A 235 -18.90 13.26 5.20
CA ASP A 235 -18.65 11.90 5.72
C ASP A 235 -19.44 10.82 4.96
N MET A 236 -20.68 11.12 4.57
CA MET A 236 -21.55 10.19 3.82
C MET A 236 -21.17 10.09 2.34
N ALA A 237 -20.45 11.07 1.80
CA ALA A 237 -19.97 11.05 0.42
C ALA A 237 -18.75 10.12 0.24
N ASN A 238 -18.02 9.83 1.32
CA ASN A 238 -16.85 8.94 1.31
C ASN A 238 -17.21 7.45 1.26
N PHE A 239 -18.46 7.09 1.54
CA PHE A 239 -18.93 5.71 1.50
C PHE A 239 -19.83 5.44 0.29
N PRO A 240 -19.58 4.36 -0.48
CA PRO A 240 -20.41 4.00 -1.61
C PRO A 240 -21.87 3.79 -1.16
N GLY A 241 -22.80 4.45 -1.84
CA GLY A 241 -24.23 4.39 -1.49
C GLY A 241 -24.63 5.20 -0.25
N GLY A 242 -23.72 5.91 0.41
CA GLY A 242 -24.02 6.70 1.62
C GLY A 242 -24.39 5.85 2.84
N LYS A 243 -24.04 4.56 2.82
CA LYS A 243 -24.22 3.66 3.96
C LYS A 243 -22.89 3.50 4.68
N VAL A 244 -22.92 3.61 6.01
CA VAL A 244 -21.74 3.33 6.84
C VAL A 244 -21.40 1.84 6.70
N PRO A 245 -20.15 1.47 6.37
CA PRO A 245 -19.75 0.07 6.22
C PRO A 245 -19.95 -0.73 7.51
N ALA A 246 -20.23 -2.04 7.38
CA ALA A 246 -20.47 -2.90 8.53
C ALA A 246 -19.22 -3.01 9.43
N TRP A 247 -18.01 -3.08 8.86
CA TRP A 247 -16.76 -3.04 9.61
C TRP A 247 -16.54 -1.78 10.48
N LEU A 248 -17.36 -0.74 10.30
CA LEU A 248 -17.31 0.48 11.10
C LEU A 248 -18.51 0.61 12.06
N ALA A 249 -19.70 0.21 11.61
CA ALA A 249 -20.95 0.39 12.36
C ALA A 249 -21.34 -0.82 13.22
N ASP A 250 -21.02 -2.03 12.78
CA ASP A 250 -21.45 -3.28 13.40
C ASP A 250 -20.35 -3.82 14.32
N LYS A 251 -20.67 -3.91 15.62
CA LYS A 251 -19.73 -4.39 16.64
C LYS A 251 -19.40 -5.87 16.47
N GLU A 252 -20.34 -6.67 15.98
CA GLU A 252 -20.13 -8.10 15.76
C GLU A 252 -19.16 -8.32 14.60
N VAL A 253 -19.34 -7.57 13.50
CA VAL A 253 -18.39 -7.57 12.36
C VAL A 253 -17.01 -7.08 12.79
N CYS A 254 -16.93 -5.97 13.56
CA CYS A 254 -15.67 -5.46 14.09
C CYS A 254 -14.91 -6.50 14.92
N GLY A 255 -15.60 -7.16 15.85
CA GLY A 255 -15.01 -8.23 16.68
C GLY A 255 -14.66 -9.47 15.86
N GLY A 256 -15.52 -9.82 14.90
CA GLY A 256 -15.35 -10.95 14.01
C GLY A 256 -14.12 -10.82 13.11
N ILE A 257 -13.83 -9.61 12.58
CA ILE A 257 -12.64 -9.34 11.76
C ILE A 257 -11.36 -9.75 12.48
N GLN A 258 -11.22 -9.35 13.75
CA GLN A 258 -10.03 -9.70 14.53
C GLN A 258 -9.87 -11.23 14.67
N HIS A 259 -10.96 -11.94 14.99
CA HIS A 259 -10.93 -13.39 15.13
C HIS A 259 -10.67 -14.11 13.80
N ALA A 260 -11.24 -13.61 12.70
CA ALA A 260 -10.98 -14.13 11.36
C ALA A 260 -9.50 -13.96 10.97
N GLN A 261 -8.90 -12.80 11.26
CA GLN A 261 -7.46 -12.58 11.05
C GLN A 261 -6.59 -13.48 11.92
N GLU A 262 -6.91 -13.63 13.21
CA GLU A 262 -6.18 -14.51 14.13
C GLU A 262 -6.17 -15.95 13.60
N LEU A 263 -7.30 -16.43 13.06
CA LEU A 263 -7.38 -17.74 12.42
C LEU A 263 -6.52 -17.84 11.17
N VAL A 264 -6.60 -16.88 10.25
CA VAL A 264 -5.76 -16.86 9.04
C VAL A 264 -4.27 -16.83 9.40
N ASN A 265 -3.89 -15.99 10.35
CA ASN A 265 -2.52 -15.89 10.85
C ASN A 265 -2.06 -17.22 11.45
N CYS A 266 -2.89 -17.89 12.26
CA CYS A 266 -2.56 -19.20 12.82
C CYS A 266 -2.32 -20.26 11.73
N HIS A 267 -3.11 -20.24 10.65
CA HIS A 267 -2.93 -21.15 9.52
C HIS A 267 -1.62 -20.87 8.77
N GLU A 268 -1.30 -19.59 8.55
CA GLU A 268 -0.06 -19.20 7.87
C GLU A 268 1.17 -19.53 8.74
N GLU A 269 1.13 -19.25 10.04
CA GLU A 269 2.21 -19.62 10.98
C GLU A 269 2.44 -21.13 10.99
N LEU A 270 1.38 -21.94 10.99
CA LEU A 270 1.49 -23.39 10.87
C LEU A 270 2.15 -23.81 9.54
N ARG A 271 1.84 -23.10 8.44
CA ARG A 271 2.45 -23.35 7.13
C ARG A 271 3.95 -23.00 7.15
N CYS A 272 4.31 -21.85 7.73
CA CYS A 272 5.69 -21.41 7.92
C CYS A 272 6.48 -22.41 8.77
N CYS A 273 5.97 -22.80 9.93
CA CYS A 273 6.59 -23.81 10.81
C CYS A 273 6.85 -25.15 10.07
N LYS A 274 5.91 -25.61 9.24
CA LYS A 274 6.10 -26.82 8.42
C LYS A 274 7.22 -26.66 7.39
N ALA A 275 7.29 -25.50 6.73
CA ALA A 275 8.34 -25.19 5.76
C ALA A 275 9.71 -25.11 6.44
N GLU A 276 9.82 -24.41 7.56
CA GLU A 276 11.05 -24.30 8.35
C GLU A 276 11.53 -25.66 8.83
N LEU A 277 10.62 -26.51 9.35
CA LEU A 277 10.95 -27.87 9.75
C LEU A 277 11.53 -28.69 8.59
N SER A 278 10.93 -28.57 7.40
CA SER A 278 11.43 -29.24 6.18
C SER A 278 12.83 -28.74 5.80
N ASN A 279 13.04 -27.41 5.87
CA ASN A 279 14.33 -26.79 5.58
C ASN A 279 15.41 -27.22 6.57
N LEU A 280 15.10 -27.23 7.87
CA LEU A 280 16.03 -27.68 8.91
C LEU A 280 16.40 -29.15 8.75
N ARG A 281 15.44 -30.02 8.41
CA ARG A 281 15.70 -31.44 8.13
C ARG A 281 16.62 -31.62 6.91
N SER A 282 16.36 -30.89 5.84
CA SER A 282 17.20 -30.92 4.63
C SER A 282 18.61 -30.44 4.94
N TRP A 283 18.73 -29.29 5.61
CA TRP A 283 20.01 -28.73 6.03
C TRP A 283 20.80 -29.69 6.93
N PHE A 284 20.15 -30.27 7.94
CA PHE A 284 20.78 -31.23 8.85
C PHE A 284 21.26 -32.47 8.09
N SER A 285 20.45 -33.01 7.17
CA SER A 285 20.85 -34.14 6.34
C SER A 285 22.09 -33.83 5.50
N MET A 286 22.14 -32.64 4.88
CA MET A 286 23.32 -32.20 4.10
C MET A 286 24.56 -32.08 4.99
N GLN A 287 24.42 -31.52 6.19
CA GLN A 287 25.53 -31.40 7.14
C GLN A 287 26.01 -32.76 7.62
N CYS A 288 25.10 -33.69 7.95
CA CYS A 288 25.48 -35.05 8.31
C CYS A 288 26.29 -35.73 7.20
N VAL A 289 25.84 -35.64 5.94
CA VAL A 289 26.58 -36.17 4.80
C VAL A 289 27.96 -35.50 4.66
N ALA A 290 28.03 -34.17 4.76
CA ALA A 290 29.31 -33.45 4.71
C ALA A 290 30.27 -33.89 5.82
N THR A 291 29.79 -34.01 7.06
CA THR A 291 30.60 -34.48 8.19
C THR A 291 31.05 -35.94 8.02
N GLN A 292 30.18 -36.83 7.51
CA GLN A 292 30.55 -38.21 7.23
C GLN A 292 31.66 -38.28 6.17
N CYS A 293 31.52 -37.53 5.07
CA CYS A 293 32.56 -37.43 4.05
C CYS A 293 33.91 -36.94 4.63
N THR A 294 33.88 -35.98 5.57
CA THR A 294 35.12 -35.50 6.24
C THR A 294 35.74 -36.57 7.12
N VAL A 295 34.94 -37.34 7.87
CA VAL A 295 35.40 -38.46 8.70
C VAL A 295 36.02 -39.55 7.83
N ASP A 296 35.35 -39.93 6.74
CA ASP A 296 35.85 -40.95 5.81
C ASP A 296 37.18 -40.51 5.17
N LEU A 297 37.30 -39.22 4.81
CA LEU A 297 38.55 -38.64 4.31
C LEU A 297 39.67 -38.69 5.35
N CYS A 298 39.39 -38.32 6.60
CA CYS A 298 40.36 -38.40 7.69
C CYS A 298 40.81 -39.85 7.93
N ASN A 299 39.89 -40.82 7.86
CA ASN A 299 40.22 -42.24 8.03
C ASN A 299 41.13 -42.75 6.91
N GLU A 300 40.87 -42.38 5.65
CA GLU A 300 41.74 -42.78 4.53
C GLU A 300 43.13 -42.12 4.64
N LEU A 301 43.21 -40.86 5.07
CA LEU A 301 44.49 -40.20 5.33
C LEU A 301 45.30 -40.91 6.42
N HIS A 302 44.68 -41.32 7.53
CA HIS A 302 45.34 -42.12 8.57
C HIS A 302 45.81 -43.47 8.01
N ARG A 303 44.97 -44.16 7.22
CA ARG A 303 45.34 -45.44 6.59
C ARG A 303 46.56 -45.31 5.69
N LEU A 304 46.63 -44.23 4.91
CA LEU A 304 47.78 -43.93 4.05
C LEU A 304 49.03 -43.60 4.87
N HIS A 305 48.89 -42.87 5.97
CA HIS A 305 49.98 -42.59 6.89
C HIS A 305 50.57 -43.89 7.47
N ASP A 306 49.72 -44.79 7.97
CA ASP A 306 50.14 -46.10 8.51
C ASP A 306 50.86 -46.96 7.44
N LEU A 307 50.36 -46.95 6.20
CA LEU A 307 51.02 -47.63 5.07
C LEU A 307 52.41 -47.06 4.77
N VAL A 308 52.57 -45.74 4.85
CA VAL A 308 53.86 -45.09 4.65
C VAL A 308 54.83 -45.43 5.78
N ASP A 309 54.37 -45.42 7.03
CA ASP A 309 55.22 -45.74 8.17
C ASP A 309 55.63 -47.22 8.19
N THR A 310 54.72 -48.13 7.90
CA THR A 310 55.07 -49.55 7.70
C THR A 310 56.05 -49.76 6.56
N TRP A 311 55.92 -49.04 5.44
CA TRP A 311 56.91 -49.08 4.35
C TRP A 311 58.29 -48.55 4.79
N LYS A 312 58.35 -47.44 5.55
CA LYS A 312 59.60 -46.92 6.12
C LYS A 312 60.27 -47.93 7.05
N HIS A 313 59.49 -48.63 7.88
CA HIS A 313 60.02 -49.65 8.79
C HIS A 313 60.59 -50.86 8.04
N HIS A 314 59.93 -51.34 6.99
CA HIS A 314 60.45 -52.46 6.19
C HIS A 314 61.72 -52.09 5.41
N THR A 315 61.81 -50.87 4.88
CA THR A 315 62.98 -50.41 4.11
C THR A 315 64.19 -50.13 5.00
N THR A 316 63.99 -49.61 6.22
CA THR A 316 65.07 -49.43 7.20
C THR A 316 65.54 -50.73 7.84
N GLY A 317 64.67 -51.74 7.99
CA GLY A 317 65.04 -53.08 8.47
C GLY A 317 65.97 -53.86 7.52
N LEU A 318 65.89 -53.61 6.22
CA LEU A 318 66.75 -54.25 5.21
C LEU A 318 68.16 -53.64 5.12
N ALA A 319 68.38 -52.46 5.71
CA ALA A 319 69.70 -51.84 5.78
C ALA A 319 70.59 -52.39 6.92
N GLY A 320 70.06 -53.28 7.76
CA GLY A 320 70.73 -53.81 8.96
C GLY A 320 71.15 -55.28 8.91
N SER A 321 70.88 -56.01 7.82
CA SER A 321 71.16 -57.46 7.74
C SER A 321 71.87 -57.83 6.43
N ASP A 322 73.20 -57.94 6.50
CA ASP A 322 74.02 -58.71 5.57
C ASP A 322 73.67 -60.20 5.74
N GLY A 323 72.83 -60.75 4.86
CA GLY A 323 72.53 -62.18 4.87
C GLY A 323 71.35 -62.57 3.98
N GLN A 324 71.68 -63.06 2.79
CA GLN A 324 70.94 -64.02 1.94
C GLN A 324 69.41 -63.83 1.84
N LEU A 325 68.97 -63.27 0.71
CA LEU A 325 67.58 -63.18 0.27
C LEU A 325 66.93 -64.56 0.11
N ASP A 326 65.68 -64.71 0.59
CA ASP A 326 64.69 -65.56 -0.07
C ASP A 326 63.31 -64.89 -0.10
N GLY A 327 62.84 -64.60 -1.31
CA GLY A 327 61.46 -64.91 -1.75
C GLY A 327 60.27 -64.01 -1.41
N GLY A 328 60.40 -62.84 -0.78
CA GLY A 328 59.26 -61.95 -0.52
C GLY A 328 59.29 -60.65 -1.35
N SER A 329 58.56 -60.57 -2.45
CA SER A 329 58.51 -59.38 -3.33
C SER A 329 58.01 -58.13 -2.59
N ILE A 330 58.94 -57.23 -2.28
CA ILE A 330 58.64 -55.86 -1.86
C ILE A 330 58.25 -55.06 -3.11
N PRO A 331 57.15 -54.29 -3.09
CA PRO A 331 56.83 -53.42 -4.22
C PRO A 331 57.92 -52.34 -4.37
N ASP A 332 58.59 -52.32 -5.52
CA ASP A 332 59.70 -51.41 -5.89
C ASP A 332 59.33 -49.91 -5.91
N ARG A 333 58.08 -49.56 -5.64
CA ARG A 333 57.60 -48.18 -5.61
C ARG A 333 56.84 -47.87 -4.32
N PRO A 334 57.04 -46.69 -3.72
CA PRO A 334 56.15 -46.21 -2.68
C PRO A 334 54.71 -46.16 -3.23
N PRO A 335 53.69 -46.41 -2.39
CA PRO A 335 52.30 -46.36 -2.82
C PRO A 335 52.04 -45.01 -3.50
N PRO A 336 51.38 -45.00 -4.68
CA PRO A 336 51.22 -43.78 -5.44
C PRO A 336 50.37 -42.80 -4.61
N LEU A 337 50.99 -41.70 -4.18
CA LEU A 337 50.26 -40.48 -3.81
C LEU A 337 49.64 -39.91 -5.09
N ARG A 338 48.60 -40.55 -5.62
CA ARG A 338 47.90 -40.02 -6.78
C ARG A 338 47.08 -38.80 -6.36
N ARG A 339 47.40 -37.68 -7.02
CA ARG A 339 46.50 -36.56 -7.28
C ARG A 339 45.11 -37.09 -7.68
N ALA A 340 44.12 -36.78 -6.85
CA ALA A 340 42.78 -36.34 -7.24
C ALA A 340 41.92 -36.44 -5.99
N TRP A 341 41.45 -35.31 -5.46
CA TRP A 341 40.06 -35.11 -5.06
C TRP A 341 39.88 -33.59 -4.91
N VAL A 342 39.59 -32.95 -6.05
CA VAL A 342 38.97 -31.64 -6.07
C VAL A 342 37.55 -31.88 -5.55
N CYS A 343 37.29 -31.48 -4.31
CA CYS A 343 35.93 -31.38 -3.83
C CYS A 343 35.28 -30.26 -4.65
N GLN A 344 34.36 -30.64 -5.53
CA GLN A 344 33.65 -29.74 -6.42
C GLN A 344 32.74 -28.87 -5.54
N GLN A 345 33.27 -27.75 -5.03
CA GLN A 345 32.46 -26.58 -4.66
C GLN A 345 31.86 -26.01 -5.95
N GLY A 346 30.89 -26.72 -6.48
CA GLY A 346 29.97 -26.14 -7.44
C GLY A 346 29.08 -25.15 -6.71
N ARG A 347 29.29 -23.86 -6.99
CA ARG A 347 28.31 -22.77 -6.95
C ARG A 347 28.26 -21.90 -5.68
N VAL A 348 29.32 -21.11 -5.45
CA VAL A 348 29.18 -19.71 -4.98
C VAL A 348 30.28 -18.86 -5.65
N GLN A 349 30.13 -18.61 -6.95
CA GLN A 349 30.91 -17.62 -7.68
C GLN A 349 30.06 -17.12 -8.85
N ALA A 350 28.99 -16.44 -8.47
CA ALA A 350 28.27 -15.49 -9.30
C ALA A 350 27.70 -14.46 -8.32
N GLU A 351 28.57 -13.57 -7.84
CA GLU A 351 28.29 -12.28 -7.18
C GLU A 351 29.59 -11.78 -6.53
N LYS A 352 30.58 -11.45 -7.36
CA LYS A 352 31.68 -10.57 -6.97
C LYS A 352 32.30 -9.92 -8.19
N ASP A 353 31.45 -9.44 -9.08
CA ASP A 353 31.80 -8.40 -10.03
C ASP A 353 30.89 -7.22 -9.72
N LEU A 354 31.44 -6.22 -9.03
CA LEU A 354 31.26 -4.79 -9.25
C LEU A 354 32.13 -4.08 -8.22
N SER A 355 33.35 -3.77 -8.66
CA SER A 355 34.32 -2.96 -7.95
C SER A 355 33.82 -1.52 -7.80
N PRO A 356 34.20 -0.77 -6.75
CA PRO A 356 34.00 0.67 -6.67
C PRO A 356 34.99 1.36 -7.61
N GLY A 357 34.48 2.21 -8.50
CA GLY A 357 35.27 3.13 -9.31
C GLY A 357 35.57 4.38 -8.52
N GLU A 358 36.86 4.64 -8.31
CA GLU A 358 37.40 5.94 -7.93
C GLU A 358 37.18 6.93 -9.09
N GLY A 359 36.71 8.13 -8.76
CA GLY A 359 36.38 9.18 -9.74
C GLY A 359 36.42 10.56 -9.09
N GLU A 360 37.62 11.15 -9.17
CA GLU A 360 37.95 12.56 -9.42
C GLU A 360 37.24 13.69 -8.65
N GLU A 361 38.08 14.40 -7.89
CA GLU A 361 37.89 15.75 -7.39
C GLU A 361 37.54 16.72 -8.52
N GLY A 362 36.35 17.31 -8.44
CA GLY A 362 35.91 18.43 -9.25
C GLY A 362 35.59 19.63 -8.37
N ASP A 363 36.59 20.50 -8.22
CA ASP A 363 36.51 21.87 -7.70
C ASP A 363 35.54 22.71 -8.52
N LEU A 364 34.46 23.20 -7.88
CA LEU A 364 33.61 24.28 -8.41
C LEU A 364 33.19 25.23 -7.28
N GLY A 365 34.03 26.24 -7.08
CA GLY A 365 33.66 27.64 -7.25
C GLY A 365 32.28 28.07 -6.73
N ALA A 366 32.31 28.71 -5.57
CA ALA A 366 31.23 29.52 -5.02
C ALA A 366 30.76 30.63 -5.99
N SER A 367 29.44 30.76 -6.16
CA SER A 367 28.80 31.98 -6.64
C SER A 367 27.31 32.00 -6.31
N SER A 368 26.87 33.19 -5.88
CA SER A 368 25.51 33.75 -5.86
C SER A 368 24.61 33.46 -4.66
N ASP A 369 24.67 34.39 -3.71
CA ASP A 369 23.48 34.94 -3.06
C ASP A 369 22.57 35.60 -4.12
N ASP A 370 21.25 35.41 -3.97
CA ASP A 370 20.12 36.30 -4.30
C ASP A 370 18.88 35.52 -4.82
N ASP A 371 17.76 35.75 -4.11
CA ASP A 371 16.33 35.68 -4.49
C ASP A 371 15.66 34.33 -4.87
N ASP A 372 14.71 33.86 -4.04
CA ASP A 372 13.26 34.09 -4.25
C ASP A 372 12.35 33.18 -3.41
N GLU A 373 11.41 33.81 -2.70
CA GLU A 373 10.22 33.16 -2.12
C GLU A 373 9.30 32.64 -3.22
N ASN A 374 9.36 31.35 -3.55
CA ASN A 374 8.22 30.66 -4.14
C ASN A 374 8.32 29.16 -3.86
N GLY A 375 7.52 28.68 -2.90
CA GLY A 375 7.34 27.25 -2.68
C GLY A 375 6.59 26.65 -3.88
N GLU A 376 7.35 26.18 -4.87
CA GLU A 376 6.87 25.31 -5.93
C GLU A 376 6.34 24.03 -5.28
N LEU A 377 5.01 23.87 -5.33
CA LEU A 377 4.37 22.60 -5.04
C LEU A 377 4.62 21.71 -6.26
N GLU A 378 5.54 20.77 -6.09
CA GLU A 378 5.92 19.75 -7.07
C GLU A 378 4.67 18.93 -7.46
N GLU A 379 4.24 19.03 -8.72
CA GLU A 379 3.14 18.24 -9.29
C GLU A 379 3.65 16.81 -9.53
N GLN A 380 3.08 15.83 -8.83
CA GLN A 380 3.22 14.41 -9.16
C GLN A 380 1.89 13.86 -9.69
N PRO A 381 1.92 12.89 -10.62
CA PRO A 381 0.71 12.36 -11.25
C PRO A 381 -0.18 11.66 -10.21
N GLU A 382 -1.40 12.17 -10.05
CA GLU A 382 -2.44 11.52 -9.26
C GLU A 382 -2.85 10.21 -9.97
N LEU A 383 -2.79 9.08 -9.24
CA LEU A 383 -3.36 7.82 -9.68
C LEU A 383 -4.88 7.96 -9.58
N GLU A 384 -5.54 8.29 -10.69
CA GLU A 384 -6.99 8.26 -10.77
C GLU A 384 -7.48 6.82 -10.52
N ASP A 385 -8.52 6.68 -9.71
CA ASP A 385 -9.20 5.42 -9.44
C ASP A 385 -9.99 5.00 -10.70
N LEU A 386 -9.25 4.45 -11.67
CA LEU A 386 -9.72 4.00 -12.99
C LEU A 386 -10.65 2.77 -12.92
N THR A 387 -10.97 2.29 -11.71
CA THR A 387 -11.80 1.10 -11.50
C THR A 387 -13.25 1.27 -11.94
N PHE A 388 -13.72 2.52 -12.11
CA PHE A 388 -15.09 2.80 -12.59
C PHE A 388 -15.20 2.90 -14.12
N LEU A 389 -14.14 3.33 -14.83
CA LEU A 389 -14.18 3.46 -16.29
C LEU A 389 -14.24 2.09 -16.98
N THR A 390 -13.64 1.06 -16.38
CA THR A 390 -13.71 -0.33 -16.89
C THR A 390 -15.12 -0.92 -16.85
N SER A 391 -16.02 -0.40 -16.00
CA SER A 391 -17.42 -0.81 -15.96
C SER A 391 -18.26 -0.15 -17.05
N LEU A 392 -17.82 0.97 -17.61
CA LEU A 392 -18.53 1.67 -18.69
C LEU A 392 -18.32 0.97 -20.04
N ASP A 393 -17.12 0.42 -20.27
CA ASP A 393 -16.77 -0.33 -21.49
C ASP A 393 -17.56 -1.64 -21.64
N LEU A 394 -17.99 -2.23 -20.52
CA LEU A 394 -18.87 -3.42 -20.51
C LEU A 394 -20.32 -3.11 -20.89
N VAL A 395 -20.77 -1.86 -20.70
CA VAL A 395 -22.16 -1.44 -20.95
C VAL A 395 -22.30 -0.80 -22.33
N LEU A 396 -21.24 -0.17 -22.85
CA LEU A 396 -21.26 0.54 -24.13
C LEU A 396 -20.87 -0.31 -25.36
N GLY A 397 -20.78 -1.64 -25.21
CA GLY A 397 -20.67 -2.63 -26.29
C GLY A 397 -20.04 -2.11 -27.59
N HIS A 398 -18.73 -2.28 -27.73
CA HIS A 398 -18.01 -1.98 -28.98
C HIS A 398 -18.63 -2.77 -30.14
N GLU A 399 -19.42 -2.12 -30.99
CA GLU A 399 -19.72 -2.60 -32.34
C GLU A 399 -18.60 -2.11 -33.27
N ASP A 400 -17.75 -3.05 -33.71
CA ASP A 400 -16.79 -2.85 -34.80
C ASP A 400 -17.47 -2.84 -36.18
#